data_AF-A0A6I2WFG9-F1
#
_entry.id   AF-A0A6I2WFG9-F1
#
_cell.length_a   1.000
_cell.length_b   1.000
_cell.length_c   1.000
_cell.angle_alpha   90.00
_cell.angle_beta   90.00
_cell.angle_gamma   90.00
#
_symmetry.space_group_name_H-M   'P 1'
#
loop_
_entity.id
_entity.type
_entity.pdbx_description
1 polymer ?
#
loop_
_entity_poly.entity_id
_entity_poly.type
_entity_poly.pdbx_seq_one_letter_code
_entity_poly.pdbx_strand_id
1 'polypeptide(L)'
;MIESLHSPHIARVKALIGSRGVKERRNAALFVAEGIQSVREAITFRNEISIDTLYLTSNGRNRLEESIDVSGINTVDVSDEVMA
;
A
#
# COMPACT_ATOMS: atom_id res chain seq x y z
N MET A 1 12.31 -5.96 1.07
CA MET A 1 11.19 -6.90 1.24
C MET A 1 10.86 -7.04 2.72
N ILE A 2 9.58 -6.98 3.08
CA ILE A 2 9.03 -7.18 4.43
C ILE A 2 8.60 -8.64 4.56
N GLU A 3 9.18 -9.34 5.52
CA GLU A 3 8.94 -10.78 5.76
C GLU A 3 8.40 -11.04 7.18
N SER A 4 8.11 -9.98 7.95
CA SER A 4 7.62 -10.09 9.33
C SER A 4 6.37 -9.25 9.58
N LEU A 5 5.38 -9.88 10.23
CA LEU A 5 4.16 -9.22 10.74
C LEU A 5 4.43 -8.20 11.87
N HIS A 6 5.64 -8.17 12.41
CA HIS A 6 6.08 -7.21 13.44
C HIS A 6 6.80 -5.98 12.85
N SER A 7 6.90 -5.88 11.52
CA SER A 7 7.46 -4.70 10.86
C SER A 7 6.65 -3.42 11.21
N PRO A 8 7.31 -2.27 11.40
CA PRO A 8 6.65 -0.98 11.61
C PRO A 8 5.64 -0.63 10.52
N HIS A 9 5.91 -1.03 9.27
CA HIS A 9 5.00 -0.86 8.14
C HIS A 9 3.67 -1.60 8.37
N ILE A 10 3.75 -2.86 8.82
CA ILE A 10 2.57 -3.68 9.11
C ILE A 10 1.80 -3.12 10.31
N ALA A 11 2.49 -2.63 11.33
CA ALA A 11 1.85 -1.95 12.46
C ALA A 11 1.05 -0.71 12.01
N ARG A 12 1.63 0.10 11.10
CA ARG A 12 0.95 1.27 10.50
C ARG A 12 -0.28 0.86 9.68
N VAL A 13 -0.15 -0.12 8.77
CA VAL A 13 -1.31 -0.63 7.99
C VAL A 13 -2.42 -1.12 8.92
N LYS A 14 -2.08 -1.92 9.95
CA LYS A 14 -3.04 -2.40 10.96
C LYS A 14 -3.72 -1.26 11.73
N ALA A 15 -3.00 -0.18 12.03
CA ALA A 15 -3.59 1.01 12.64
C ALA A 15 -4.57 1.71 11.68
N LEU A 16 -4.22 1.82 10.40
CA LEU A 16 -5.08 2.47 9.40
C LEU A 16 -6.38 1.68 9.17
N ILE A 17 -6.36 0.35 9.14
CA ILE A 17 -7.57 -0.47 8.96
C ILE A 17 -8.33 -0.75 10.27
N GLY A 18 -7.61 -0.83 11.40
CA GLY A 18 -8.15 -1.33 12.65
C GLY A 18 -9.02 -0.30 13.41
N SER A 19 -9.98 -0.80 14.20
CA SER A 19 -10.85 0.04 15.03
C SER A 19 -10.09 0.88 16.06
N ARG A 20 -8.92 0.42 16.51
CA ARG A 20 -8.08 1.09 17.52
C ARG A 20 -7.21 2.23 16.98
N GLY A 21 -7.08 2.38 15.66
CA GLY A 21 -6.22 3.39 15.05
C GLY A 21 -6.90 4.70 14.65
N VAL A 22 -8.04 5.06 15.27
CA VAL A 22 -8.77 6.32 14.95
C VAL A 22 -7.88 7.55 15.09
N LYS A 23 -7.03 7.61 16.13
CA LYS A 23 -6.09 8.72 16.33
C LYS A 23 -5.06 8.79 15.21
N GLU A 24 -4.52 7.65 14.79
CA GLU A 24 -3.54 7.56 13.71
C GLU A 24 -4.15 7.98 12.37
N ARG A 25 -5.35 7.48 12.03
CA ARG A 25 -6.07 7.89 10.81
C ARG A 25 -6.33 9.40 10.77
N ARG A 26 -6.77 9.98 11.89
CA ARG A 26 -7.05 11.43 11.98
C ARG A 26 -5.78 12.26 11.83
N ASN A 27 -4.67 11.81 12.41
CA ASN A 27 -3.41 12.54 12.37
C ASN A 27 -2.68 12.39 11.03
N ALA A 28 -2.64 11.17 10.49
CA ALA A 28 -1.95 10.89 9.24
C ALA A 28 -2.75 11.31 8.00
N ALA A 29 -4.09 11.41 8.11
CA ALA A 29 -4.99 11.64 6.98
C ALA A 29 -4.80 10.64 5.83
N LEU A 30 -4.48 9.39 6.18
CA LEU A 30 -4.28 8.29 5.25
C LEU A 30 -5.32 7.19 5.47
N PHE A 31 -5.52 6.39 4.43
CA PHE A 31 -6.31 5.18 4.45
C PHE A 31 -5.62 4.10 3.61
N VAL A 32 -6.10 2.86 3.73
CA VAL A 32 -5.62 1.73 2.94
C VAL A 32 -6.64 1.47 1.83
N ALA A 33 -6.16 1.40 0.60
CA ALA A 33 -6.92 0.95 -0.55
C ALA A 33 -6.31 -0.35 -1.08
N GLU A 34 -7.14 -1.32 -1.39
CA GLU A 34 -6.70 -2.66 -1.80
C GLU A 34 -7.08 -2.93 -3.26
N GLY A 35 -6.29 -3.79 -3.92
CA GLY A 35 -6.53 -4.24 -5.28
C GLY A 35 -5.94 -3.34 -6.37
N ILE A 36 -5.77 -3.94 -7.56
CA ILE A 36 -5.12 -3.32 -8.71
C ILE A 36 -5.88 -2.09 -9.26
N GLN A 37 -7.21 -2.09 -9.15
CA GLN A 37 -8.04 -0.98 -9.64
C GLN A 37 -7.81 0.30 -8.83
N SER A 38 -7.66 0.18 -7.50
CA SER A 38 -7.33 1.29 -6.62
C SER A 38 -6.00 1.94 -7.01
N VAL A 39 -5.00 1.13 -7.35
CA VAL A 39 -3.70 1.61 -7.84
C VAL A 39 -3.85 2.33 -9.18
N ARG A 40 -4.63 1.75 -10.10
CA ARG A 40 -4.89 2.32 -11.42
C ARG A 40 -5.56 3.70 -11.32
N GLU A 41 -6.56 3.84 -10.45
CA GLU A 41 -7.27 5.10 -10.24
C GLU A 41 -6.35 6.15 -9.60
N ALA A 42 -5.59 5.78 -8.57
CA ALA A 42 -4.65 6.70 -7.93
C ALA A 42 -3.58 7.23 -8.90
N ILE A 43 -3.11 6.40 -9.83
CA ILE A 43 -2.15 6.83 -10.88
C ILE A 43 -2.83 7.68 -11.95
N THR A 44 -4.04 7.32 -12.37
CA THR A 44 -4.83 8.07 -13.37
C THR A 44 -5.13 9.48 -12.87
N PHE A 45 -5.50 9.61 -11.60
CA PHE A 45 -5.85 10.86 -10.94
C PHE A 45 -4.73 11.38 -10.02
N ARG A 46 -3.46 11.21 -10.41
CA ARG A 46 -2.26 11.56 -9.59
C ARG A 46 -2.19 13.01 -9.06
N ASN A 47 -2.98 13.92 -9.62
CA ASN A 47 -3.07 15.31 -9.16
C ASN A 47 -4.08 15.48 -8.00
N GLU A 48 -4.97 14.51 -7.81
CA GLU A 48 -6.06 14.51 -6.82
C GLU A 48 -5.83 13.48 -5.73
N ILE A 49 -5.22 12.34 -6.10
CA ILE A 49 -4.91 11.23 -5.20
C ILE A 49 -3.40 11.06 -5.13
N SER A 50 -2.85 11.18 -3.92
CA SER A 50 -1.44 10.92 -3.66
C SER A 50 -1.25 9.53 -3.06
N ILE A 51 -0.34 8.75 -3.64
CA ILE A 51 0.09 7.46 -3.09
C ILE A 51 1.26 7.71 -2.14
N ASP A 52 1.09 7.40 -0.85
CA ASP A 52 2.16 7.48 0.15
C ASP A 52 3.11 6.27 0.07
N THR A 53 2.54 5.06 0.05
CA THR A 53 3.30 3.80 -0.03
C THR A 53 2.47 2.75 -0.76
N LEU A 54 3.07 2.09 -1.76
CA LEU A 54 2.48 0.95 -2.46
C LEU A 54 3.13 -0.35 -1.98
N TYR A 55 2.36 -1.23 -1.34
CA TYR A 55 2.85 -2.53 -0.88
C TYR A 55 2.56 -3.60 -1.93
N LEU A 56 3.58 -4.34 -2.37
CA LEU A 56 3.46 -5.34 -3.42
C LEU A 56 4.14 -6.65 -3.01
N THR A 57 3.49 -7.77 -3.33
CA THR A 57 4.21 -9.05 -3.43
C THR A 57 4.94 -9.14 -4.76
N SER A 58 5.91 -10.05 -4.87
CA SER A 58 6.64 -10.28 -6.13
C SER A 58 5.70 -10.59 -7.30
N ASN A 59 4.67 -11.41 -7.05
CA ASN A 59 3.62 -11.71 -8.04
C ASN A 59 2.77 -10.46 -8.35
N GLY A 60 2.35 -9.72 -7.32
CA GLY A 60 1.59 -8.49 -7.48
C GLY A 60 2.30 -7.44 -8.34
N ARG A 61 3.62 -7.28 -8.15
CA ARG A 61 4.44 -6.40 -8.99
C ARG A 61 4.45 -6.83 -10.44
N ASN A 62 4.78 -8.10 -10.72
CA ASN A 62 4.88 -8.59 -12.09
C ASN A 62 3.58 -8.32 -12.87
N ARG A 63 2.42 -8.61 -12.27
CA ARG A 63 1.10 -8.36 -12.87
C ARG A 63 0.77 -6.87 -13.03
N LEU A 64 1.24 -6.03 -12.12
CA LEU A 64 0.97 -4.59 -12.15
C LEU A 64 1.80 -3.91 -13.24
N GLU A 65 3.10 -4.19 -13.28
CA GLU A 65 4.07 -3.59 -14.21
C GLU A 65 3.83 -3.97 -15.67
N GLU A 66 3.05 -5.02 -15.95
CA GLU A 66 2.55 -5.33 -17.30
C GLU A 66 1.69 -4.21 -17.90
N SER A 67 1.02 -3.39 -17.07
CA SER A 67 0.05 -2.38 -17.56
C SER A 67 0.14 -1.01 -16.87
N ILE A 68 0.93 -0.88 -15.82
CA ILE A 68 1.00 0.31 -14.98
C ILE A 68 2.47 0.57 -14.64
N ASP A 69 2.97 1.73 -15.05
CA ASP A 69 4.28 2.21 -14.60
C ASP A 69 4.18 2.72 -13.16
N VAL A 70 4.94 2.09 -12.26
CA VAL A 70 5.05 2.47 -10.85
C VAL A 70 6.36 3.20 -10.54
N SER A 71 7.13 3.58 -11.57
CA SER A 71 8.33 4.37 -11.40
C SER A 71 8.03 5.68 -10.67
N GLY A 72 8.85 6.02 -9.67
CA GLY A 72 8.65 7.20 -8.84
C GLY A 72 7.60 7.07 -7.73
N ILE A 73 6.90 5.94 -7.62
CA ILE A 73 6.03 5.64 -6.48
C ILE A 73 6.86 4.93 -5.40
N ASN A 74 6.74 5.40 -4.15
CA ASN A 74 7.34 4.72 -3.01
C ASN A 74 6.73 3.32 -2.85
N THR A 75 7.48 2.32 -3.29
CA THR A 75 7.01 0.93 -3.38
C THR A 75 7.79 0.06 -2.41
N VAL A 76 7.10 -0.77 -1.64
CA VAL A 76 7.70 -1.64 -0.63
C VAL A 76 7.28 -3.08 -0.90
N ASP A 77 8.29 -3.94 -1.05
CA ASP A 77 8.08 -5.36 -1.27
C ASP A 77 7.65 -6.05 0.01
N VAL A 78 6.70 -6.96 -0.08
CA VAL A 78 6.15 -7.72 1.03
C VAL A 78 6.09 -9.19 0.61
N SER A 79 6.48 -10.10 1.48
CA SER A 79 6.36 -11.53 1.21
C SER A 79 4.90 -11.97 1.16
N ASP A 80 4.62 -13.06 0.44
CA ASP A 80 3.26 -13.59 0.35
C ASP A 80 2.74 -14.02 1.73
N GLU A 81 3.61 -14.49 2.64
CA GLU A 81 3.24 -14.88 4.01
C GLU A 81 2.81 -13.69 4.88
N VAL A 82 3.33 -12.49 4.63
CA VAL A 82 2.92 -11.28 5.35
C VAL A 82 1.64 -10.69 4.76
N MET A 83 1.37 -10.93 3.48
CA MET A 83 0.18 -10.42 2.77
C MET A 83 -1.03 -11.37 2.84
N ALA A 84 -0.83 -12.62 3.27
CA ALA A 84 -1.87 -13.64 3.47
C ALA A 84 -2.77 -13.33 4.69
#